data_AF-C5K786-F1
#
_entry.id   AF-C5K786-F1
#
_cell.length_a   1.000
_cell.length_b   1.000
_cell.length_c   1.000
_cell.angle_alpha   90.00
_cell.angle_beta   90.00
_cell.angle_gamma   90.00
#
_symmetry.space_group_name_H-M   'P 1'
#
loop_
_entity.id
_entity.type
_entity.pdbx_description
1 polymer ?
#
loop_
_entity_poly.entity_id
_entity_poly.type
_entity_poly.pdbx_seq_one_letter_code
_entity_poly.pdbx_strand_id
1 'polypeptide(L)' 'MGQDVAHAKALLSKLMDIPYSDLSLFCEGKLMFDPLSFNDFPQLGSSTVMDIDVKVRTPTMSQLLGFFQITTK' A
#
# COMPACT_ATOMS: atom_id res chain seq x y z
N MET A 1 -1.39 5.88 19.77
CA MET A 1 -1.17 6.87 18.70
C MET A 1 -0.09 6.31 17.79
N GLY A 2 -0.43 5.88 16.57
CA GLY A 2 0.51 5.23 15.63
C GLY A 2 0.17 3.79 15.20
N GLN A 3 -1.07 3.33 15.36
CA GLN A 3 -1.51 1.98 14.95
C GLN A 3 -2.55 2.00 13.83
N ASP A 4 -2.63 3.09 13.09
CA ASP A 4 -3.61 3.22 12.02
C ASP A 4 -2.99 2.67 10.73
N VAL A 5 -3.77 1.88 9.99
CA VAL A 5 -3.33 1.31 8.71
C VAL A 5 -2.88 2.42 7.75
N ALA A 6 -3.56 3.58 7.81
CA ALA A 6 -3.24 4.80 7.08
C ALA A 6 -1.78 5.21 7.22
N HIS A 7 -1.30 5.25 8.47
CA HIS A 7 0.02 5.76 8.79
C HIS A 7 1.11 4.80 8.30
N ALA A 8 0.93 3.50 8.53
CA ALA A 8 1.84 2.48 8.03
C ALA A 8 1.91 2.47 6.50
N LYS A 9 0.75 2.57 5.84
CA LYS A 9 0.67 2.63 4.38
C LYS A 9 1.31 3.90 3.82
N ALA A 10 1.14 5.04 4.49
CA ALA A 10 1.76 6.31 4.09
C ALA A 10 3.29 6.29 4.25
N LEU A 11 3.82 5.66 5.30
CA LEU A 11 5.24 5.44 5.46
C LEU A 11 5.80 4.53 4.36
N LEU A 12 5.11 3.42 4.08
CA LEU A 12 5.52 2.49 3.02
C LEU A 12 5.53 3.16 1.64
N SER A 13 4.51 3.96 1.34
CA SER A 13 4.43 4.78 0.13
C SER A 13 5.67 5.65 -0.06
N LYS A 14 6.11 6.33 1.01
CA LYS A 14 7.30 7.19 0.97
C LYS A 14 8.61 6.41 0.86
N LEU A 15 8.73 5.29 1.58
CA LEU A 15 9.96 4.49 1.61
C LEU A 15 10.21 3.77 0.28
N MET A 16 9.14 3.34 -0.39
CA MET A 16 9.22 2.57 -1.63
C MET A 16 9.05 3.43 -2.89
N ASP A 17 8.79 4.73 -2.73
CA ASP A 17 8.43 5.66 -3.83
C ASP A 17 7.25 5.16 -4.69
N ILE A 18 6.23 4.61 -4.04
CA ILE A 18 5.02 4.09 -4.68
C ILE A 18 3.83 4.97 -4.27
N PRO A 19 2.96 5.41 -5.20
CA PRO A 19 1.77 6.18 -4.86
C PRO A 19 0.88 5.47 -3.84
N TYR A 20 0.41 6.20 -2.84
CA TYR A 20 -0.48 5.66 -1.80
C TYR A 20 -1.72 4.96 -2.37
N SER A 21 -2.28 5.50 -3.46
CA SER A 21 -3.43 4.94 -4.17
C SER A 21 -3.18 3.57 -4.78
N ASP A 22 -1.91 3.26 -5.08
CA ASP A 22 -1.50 2.04 -5.77
C ASP A 22 -1.10 0.94 -4.79
N LEU A 23 -0.90 1.29 -3.51
CA LEU A 23 -0.65 0.32 -2.45
C LEU A 23 -1.95 -0.24 -1.89
N SER A 24 -1.96 -1.55 -1.63
CA SER A 24 -3.01 -2.23 -0.87
C SER A 24 -2.35 -3.21 0.10
N LEU A 25 -2.72 -3.12 1.38
CA LEU A 25 -2.18 -3.96 2.45
C LEU A 25 -3.18 -5.06 2.77
N PHE A 26 -2.71 -6.28 2.97
CA PHE A 26 -3.54 -7.43 3.32
C PHE A 26 -2.95 -8.20 4.51
N CYS A 27 -3.82 -8.61 5.42
CA CYS A 27 -3.50 -9.45 6.56
C CYS A 27 -4.32 -10.73 6.46
N GLU A 28 -3.65 -11.87 6.29
CA GLU A 28 -4.30 -13.17 6.04
C GLU A 28 -5.37 -13.10 4.94
N GLY A 29 -5.06 -12.37 3.86
CA GLY A 29 -5.98 -12.16 2.73
C GLY A 29 -7.10 -11.13 2.96
N LYS A 30 -7.22 -10.55 4.16
CA LYS A 30 -8.17 -9.46 4.43
C LYS A 30 -7.55 -8.10 4.09
N LEU A 31 -8.27 -7.31 3.30
CA LEU A 31 -7.84 -5.96 2.94
C LEU A 31 -7.84 -5.04 4.16
N MET A 32 -6.72 -4.37 4.38
CA MET A 32 -6.55 -3.31 5.36
C MET A 32 -6.68 -1.96 4.63
N PHE A 33 -7.67 -1.16 5.02
CA PHE A 33 -7.95 0.14 4.39
C PHE A 33 -8.40 1.16 5.44
N ASP A 34 -8.36 2.44 5.08
CA ASP A 34 -8.75 3.52 5.99
C ASP A 34 -10.26 3.57 6.20
N PRO A 35 -10.76 3.79 7.43
CA PRO A 35 -10.05 4.26 8.63
C PRO A 35 -9.68 3.14 9.63
N LEU A 36 -9.44 1.90 9.18
CA LEU A 36 -9.15 0.78 10.08
C LEU A 36 -7.83 0.97 10.82
N SER A 37 -7.81 0.48 12.06
CA SER A 37 -6.61 0.34 12.89
C SER A 37 -6.11 -1.10 12.87
N PHE A 38 -4.85 -1.32 13.23
CA PHE A 38 -4.31 -2.66 13.40
C PHE A 38 -5.02 -3.44 14.52
N ASN A 39 -5.65 -2.76 15.48
CA ASN A 39 -6.41 -3.40 16.57
C ASN A 39 -7.71 -4.04 16.08
N ASP A 40 -8.22 -3.63 14.91
CA ASP A 40 -9.38 -4.26 14.28
C ASP A 40 -9.03 -5.65 13.71
N PHE A 41 -7.75 -6.01 13.71
CA PHE A 41 -7.25 -7.31 13.26
C PHE A 41 -6.72 -8.09 14.47
N PRO A 42 -7.57 -8.88 15.16
CA PRO A 42 -7.19 -9.59 16.39
C PRO A 42 -6.02 -10.58 16.19
N GLN A 43 -5.77 -10.95 14.94
CA GLN A 43 -4.65 -11.79 14.48
C GLN A 43 -3.28 -11.15 14.78
N LEU A 44 -3.20 -9.82 14.81
CA LEU A 44 -1.98 -9.07 15.13
C LEU A 44 -1.67 -9.01 16.63
N GLY A 45 -2.65 -9.29 17.50
CA GLY A 45 -2.52 -9.08 18.95
C GLY A 45 -1.58 -10.07 19.67
N SER A 46 -1.16 -11.14 19.00
CA SER A 46 -0.42 -12.26 19.63
C SER A 46 1.05 -12.36 19.21
N SER A 47 1.47 -11.65 18.17
CA SER A 47 2.79 -11.80 17.55
C SER A 47 3.53 -10.47 17.48
N THR A 48 4.79 -10.46 17.95
CA THR A 48 5.66 -9.28 17.94
C THR A 48 6.10 -8.87 16.52
N VAL A 49 6.07 -9.82 15.58
CA VAL A 49 6.40 -9.61 14.16
C VAL A 49 5.39 -10.42 13.33
N MET A 50 4.81 -9.80 12.30
CA MET A 50 3.91 -10.47 11.37
C MET A 50 4.20 -9.98 9.95
N ASP A 51 4.20 -10.90 9.00
CA ASP A 51 4.30 -10.58 7.59
C ASP A 51 2.94 -10.03 7.09
N ILE A 52 2.99 -8.95 6.31
CA ILE A 52 1.83 -8.32 5.68
C ILE A 52 2.02 -8.40 4.18
N ASP A 53 0.99 -8.85 3.48
CA ASP A 53 0.99 -8.90 2.02
C ASP A 53 0.76 -7.50 1.45
N VAL A 54 1.69 -7.04 0.62
CA VAL A 54 1.58 -5.75 -0.08
C VAL A 54 1.32 -6.00 -1.56
N LYS A 55 0.18 -5.52 -2.05
CA LYS A 55 -0.11 -5.50 -3.49
C LYS A 55 0.07 -4.10 -4.04
N VAL A 56 0.84 -4.01 -5.12
CA VAL A 56 1.09 -2.77 -5.85
C VAL A 56 0.33 -2.82 -7.17
N ARG A 57 -0.49 -1.81 -7.43
CA ARG A 57 -1.08 -1.61 -8.76
C ARG A 57 0.02 -1.12 -9.70
N THR A 58 0.33 -1.89 -10.73
CA THR A 58 1.21 -1.44 -11.80
C THR A 58 0.41 -0.62 -12.82
N PRO A 59 0.97 0.46 -13.37
CA PRO A 59 0.34 1.16 -14.47
C PRO A 59 0.21 0.23 -15.67
N THR A 60 -0.92 0.34 -16.36
CA THR A 60 -1.15 -0.37 -17.62
C THR A 60 -0.23 0.19 -18.72
N MET A 61 0.09 -0.63 -19.73
CA MET A 61 0.94 -0.18 -20.86
C MET A 61 0.44 1.09 -21.55
N SER A 62 -0.88 1.31 -21.60
CA SER A 62 -1.48 2.52 -22.14
C SER A 62 -1.11 3.78 -21.33
N GLN A 63 -0.92 3.66 -20.02
CA GLN A 63 -0.51 4.77 -19.14
C GLN A 63 1.00 5.04 -19.29
N LEU A 64 1.83 4.01 -19.48
CA LEU A 64 3.27 4.16 -19.74
C LEU A 64 3.54 4.86 -21.08
N LEU A 65 2.81 4.51 -22.14
CA LEU A 65 2.97 5.14 -23.46
C LEU A 65 2.67 6.65 -23.46
N GLY A 66 1.78 7.11 -22.58
CA GLY A 66 1.51 8.54 -22.38
C GLY A 66 2.71 9.31 -21.80
N PHE A 67 3.57 8.67 -21.01
CA PHE A 67 4.80 9.28 -20.47
C PHE A 67 5.96 9.28 -21.48
N PHE A 68 5.97 8.36 -22.45
CA PHE A 68 7.02 8.24 -23.47
C PHE A 68 6.74 9.05 -24.75
N GLN A 69 5.64 9.80 -24.84
CA GLN A 69 5.47 10.81 -25.90
C GLN A 69 6.40 12.00 -25.65
N ILE A 70 7.70 11.77 -25.83
CA ILE A 70 8.71 12.82 -25.92
C ILE A 70 8.47 13.51 -27.27
N THR A 71 8.05 14.76 -27.19
CA THR A 71 7.93 15.71 -28.30
C THR A 71 9.16 15.66 -29.19
N THR A 72 9.01 15.13 -30.39
CA THR A 72 9.91 15.45 -31.50
C THR A 72 9.59 16.88 -31.95
N LYS A 73 10.49 17.82 -31.65
CA LYS A 73 10.62 19.07 -32.40
C LYS A 73 11.73 18.92 -33.41
#